data_AF-A0A7J6RM55-F1
#
_entry.id   AF-A0A7J6RM55-F1
#
_cell.length_a   1.000
_cell.length_b   1.000
_cell.length_c   1.000
_cell.angle_alpha   90.00
_cell.angle_beta   90.00
_cell.angle_gamma   90.00
#
_symmetry.space_group_name_H-M   'P 1'
#
loop_
_entity.id
_entity.type
_entity.pdbx_description
1 polymer ?
#
loop_
_entity_poly.entity_id
_entity_poly.type
_entity_poly.pdbx_seq_one_letter_code
_entity_poly.pdbx_strand_id
1 'polypeptide(L)'
;MEEVNRALLALRAAVAAQWHKGAEKSFDESYLMVEELSFPTTTSNEVLSKRVQYTEGSYILANQTSSPFSGLALFQVTARLPKTVEPVSFYMSMESRSLDTSRTRQINLCQLLQRAHERKIPFINVVLGSSVIGPQRTRRSSGITAPFLAAATDAAKCVPTMSLIAGTGARGSNALLCGALRRVVLLDAPGCTYSVESSSRIAEG
;
A
#
# COMPACT_ATOMS: atom_id res chain seq x y z
N MET A 1 -4.31 11.14 -6.05
CA MET A 1 -4.02 11.98 -4.87
C MET A 1 -5.19 12.00 -3.91
N GLU A 2 -6.39 12.36 -4.39
CA GLU A 2 -7.59 12.39 -3.55
C GLU A 2 -7.91 11.05 -2.89
N GLU A 3 -7.81 9.92 -3.61
CA GLU A 3 -8.09 8.58 -3.06
C GLU A 3 -7.09 8.17 -1.97
N VAL A 4 -5.79 8.48 -2.17
CA VAL A 4 -4.74 8.23 -1.17
C VAL A 4 -5.01 9.06 0.09
N ASN A 5 -5.32 10.35 -0.09
CA ASN A 5 -5.68 11.23 1.03
C ASN A 5 -6.92 10.70 1.77
N ARG A 6 -7.96 10.31 1.03
CA ARG A 6 -9.20 9.75 1.59
C ARG A 6 -8.94 8.47 2.38
N ALA A 7 -8.10 7.58 1.88
CA ALA A 7 -7.70 6.36 2.59
C ALA A 7 -6.92 6.66 3.87
N LEU A 8 -5.99 7.62 3.84
CA LEU A 8 -5.26 8.06 5.03
C LEU A 8 -6.17 8.73 6.06
N LEU A 9 -7.14 9.54 5.62
CA LEU A 9 -8.16 10.13 6.49
C LEU A 9 -9.06 9.05 7.13
N ALA A 10 -9.47 8.04 6.37
CA ALA A 10 -10.24 6.91 6.89
C ALA A 10 -9.44 6.12 7.93
N LEU A 11 -8.15 5.89 7.68
CA LEU A 11 -7.24 5.27 8.66
C LEU A 11 -7.13 6.11 9.93
N ARG A 12 -6.92 7.43 9.80
CA ARG A 12 -6.87 8.36 10.93
C ARG A 12 -8.16 8.30 11.76
N ALA A 13 -9.31 8.37 11.10
CA ALA A 13 -10.62 8.30 11.75
C ALA A 13 -10.83 6.95 12.46
N ALA A 14 -10.41 5.84 11.85
CA ALA A 14 -10.51 4.52 12.45
C ALA A 14 -9.63 4.40 13.72
N VAL A 15 -8.40 4.89 13.68
CA VAL A 15 -7.50 4.91 14.85
C VAL A 15 -8.06 5.84 15.94
N ALA A 16 -8.56 7.02 15.58
CA ALA A 16 -9.22 7.93 16.51
C ALA A 16 -10.45 7.29 17.17
N ALA A 17 -11.28 6.57 16.42
CA ALA A 17 -12.43 5.86 16.96
C ALA A 17 -12.03 4.75 17.96
N GLN A 18 -10.92 4.05 17.71
CA GLN A 18 -10.36 3.11 18.69
C GLN A 18 -9.80 3.84 19.92
N TRP A 19 -9.25 5.04 19.74
CA TRP A 19 -8.75 5.87 20.83
C TRP A 19 -9.87 6.34 21.77
N HIS A 20 -10.95 6.89 21.22
CA HIS A 20 -12.09 7.39 21.99
C HIS A 20 -12.87 6.29 22.71
N LYS A 21 -12.89 5.06 22.21
CA LYS A 21 -13.51 3.93 22.91
C LYS A 21 -12.78 3.52 24.20
N GLY A 22 -11.52 3.95 24.36
CA GLY A 22 -10.66 3.52 25.47
C GLY A 22 -10.26 4.61 26.46
N ALA A 23 -10.48 5.90 26.16
CA ALA A 23 -9.98 7.00 27.00
C ALA A 23 -10.95 8.20 27.05
N GLU A 24 -11.24 8.69 28.25
CA GLU A 24 -11.79 10.03 28.52
C GLU A 24 -10.74 11.14 28.30
N LYS A 25 -9.81 10.97 27.35
CA LYS A 25 -8.75 11.97 27.09
C LYS A 25 -9.07 12.76 25.83
N SER A 26 -8.74 14.04 25.88
CA SER A 26 -8.82 14.97 24.76
C SER A 26 -8.00 14.48 23.56
N PHE A 27 -8.41 14.90 22.37
CA PHE A 27 -7.76 14.59 21.09
C PHE A 27 -6.30 15.04 21.10
N ASP A 28 -5.36 14.13 20.87
CA ASP A 28 -3.93 14.41 20.71
C ASP A 28 -3.48 13.98 19.31
N GLU A 29 -2.90 14.87 18.51
CA GLU A 29 -2.42 14.58 17.17
C GLU A 29 -1.32 13.49 17.13
N SER A 30 -0.79 13.09 18.30
CA SER A 30 0.26 12.08 18.45
C SER A 30 -0.17 10.62 18.24
N TYR A 31 -1.47 10.30 18.06
CA TYR A 31 -1.91 8.90 17.96
C TYR A 31 -1.62 8.24 16.61
N LEU A 32 -1.40 9.00 15.54
CA LEU A 32 -1.08 8.44 14.21
C LEU A 32 0.03 9.25 13.55
N MET A 33 1.16 8.60 13.35
CA MET A 33 2.26 9.11 12.53
C MET A 33 2.29 8.35 11.20
N VAL A 34 2.35 9.12 10.11
CA VAL A 34 2.49 8.59 8.75
C VAL A 34 3.74 9.18 8.16
N GLU A 35 4.63 8.32 7.68
CA GLU A 35 5.83 8.69 6.95
C GLU A 35 5.72 8.19 5.52
N GLU A 36 5.89 9.08 4.55
CA GLU A 36 6.00 8.73 3.14
C GLU A 36 7.41 8.22 2.87
N LEU A 37 7.51 7.06 2.25
CA LEU A 37 8.76 6.39 1.92
C LEU A 37 9.07 6.59 0.43
N SER A 38 10.29 7.02 0.14
CA SER A 38 10.83 7.12 -1.21
C SER A 38 12.10 6.30 -1.33
N PHE A 39 12.16 5.49 -2.38
CA PHE A 39 13.29 4.63 -2.69
C PHE A 39 14.06 5.25 -3.84
N PRO A 40 15.22 5.88 -3.60
CA PRO A 40 16.03 6.42 -4.68
C PRO A 40 16.48 5.28 -5.60
N THR A 41 16.49 5.54 -6.91
CA THR A 41 16.94 4.57 -7.92
C THR A 41 18.47 4.52 -8.06
N THR A 42 19.19 5.33 -7.29
CA THR A 42 20.66 5.41 -7.29
C THR A 42 21.23 4.45 -6.24
N THR A 43 22.53 4.15 -6.34
CA THR A 43 23.32 3.20 -5.54
C THR A 43 23.27 3.35 -4.01
N SER A 44 22.56 4.34 -3.47
CA SER A 44 22.32 4.46 -2.03
C SER A 44 21.11 3.61 -1.64
N ASN A 45 21.33 2.65 -0.73
CA ASN A 45 20.25 1.86 -0.10
C ASN A 45 19.50 2.66 0.99
N GLU A 46 19.79 3.95 1.16
CA GLU A 46 19.09 4.81 2.10
C GLU A 46 17.68 5.13 1.58
N VAL A 47 16.68 4.65 2.32
CA VAL A 47 15.28 5.02 2.07
C VAL A 47 15.04 6.38 2.68
N LEU A 48 14.58 7.29 1.84
CA LEU A 48 14.14 8.60 2.28
C LEU A 48 12.78 8.44 2.95
N SER A 49 12.69 8.86 4.21
CA SER A 49 11.45 8.91 4.97
C SER A 49 11.11 10.36 5.24
N LYS A 50 9.88 10.79 4.90
CA LYS A 50 9.39 12.12 5.24
C LYS A 50 8.04 12.02 5.92
N ARG A 51 7.95 12.58 7.12
CA ARG A 51 6.69 12.67 7.86
C ARG A 51 5.66 13.47 7.06
N VAL A 52 4.50 12.87 6.86
CA VAL A 52 3.36 13.51 6.20
C VAL A 52 2.70 14.44 7.20
N GLN A 53 2.50 15.70 6.82
CA GLN A 53 1.82 16.68 7.67
C GLN A 53 0.31 16.50 7.54
N TYR A 54 -0.41 16.60 8.66
CA TYR A 54 -1.87 16.63 8.68
C TYR A 54 -2.32 18.04 9.01
N THR A 55 -3.24 18.57 8.22
CA THR A 55 -3.99 19.80 8.50
C THR A 55 -5.47 19.44 8.45
N GLU A 56 -6.27 19.90 9.41
CA GLU A 56 -7.67 19.47 9.63
C GLU A 56 -8.42 19.11 8.33
N GLY A 57 -8.59 17.80 8.08
CA GLY A 57 -9.26 17.26 6.90
C GLY A 57 -8.38 16.88 5.70
N SER A 58 -7.04 16.97 5.80
CA SER A 58 -6.14 16.64 4.69
C SER A 58 -4.72 16.29 5.13
N TYR A 59 -4.07 15.44 4.34
CA TYR A 59 -2.65 15.15 4.44
C TYR A 59 -1.86 15.87 3.34
N ILE A 60 -0.82 16.61 3.75
CA ILE A 60 0.14 17.26 2.85
C ILE A 60 1.30 16.28 2.60
N LEU A 61 1.24 15.63 1.43
CA LEU A 61 2.24 14.67 0.97
C LEU A 61 3.49 15.40 0.43
N ALA A 62 4.67 14.85 0.69
CA ALA A 62 5.93 15.50 0.34
C ALA A 62 6.11 15.66 -1.17
N ASN A 63 5.56 14.73 -1.94
CA ASN A 63 5.66 14.67 -3.40
C ASN A 63 4.56 15.49 -4.12
N GLN A 64 3.98 16.52 -3.48
CA GLN A 64 3.02 17.42 -4.16
C GLN A 64 3.67 18.29 -5.25
N THR A 65 4.99 18.52 -5.22
CA THR A 65 5.66 19.56 -6.01
C THR A 65 6.43 19.08 -7.24
N SER A 66 6.65 17.77 -7.45
CA SER A 66 7.22 17.28 -8.70
C SER A 66 6.85 15.82 -8.98
N SER A 67 6.25 15.61 -10.15
CA SER A 67 5.74 14.35 -10.69
C SER A 67 4.35 13.91 -10.18
N PRO A 68 3.36 13.68 -11.09
CA PRO A 68 2.11 13.07 -10.71
C PRO A 68 2.43 11.69 -10.13
N PHE A 69 1.98 11.49 -8.89
CA PHE A 69 2.00 10.23 -8.18
C PHE A 69 1.81 9.05 -9.15
N SER A 70 2.83 8.19 -9.27
CA SER A 70 2.92 7.15 -10.30
C SER A 70 1.87 6.04 -10.20
N GLY A 71 0.92 6.16 -9.26
CA GLY A 71 -0.10 5.16 -8.95
C GLY A 71 0.29 4.17 -7.86
N LEU A 72 1.42 4.39 -7.17
CA LEU A 72 1.85 3.64 -5.97
C LEU A 72 2.34 4.63 -4.90
N ALA A 73 1.76 4.54 -3.70
CA ALA A 73 2.17 5.27 -2.49
C ALA A 73 2.72 4.31 -1.46
N LEU A 74 3.85 4.65 -0.85
CA LEU A 74 4.50 3.79 0.12
C LEU A 74 4.63 4.55 1.44
N PHE A 75 4.21 3.91 2.53
CA PHE A 75 4.18 4.53 3.84
C PHE A 75 4.75 3.61 4.92
N GLN A 76 5.35 4.21 5.93
CA GLN A 76 5.44 3.63 7.26
C GLN A 76 4.39 4.32 8.14
N VAL A 77 3.56 3.53 8.81
CA VAL A 77 2.54 4.03 9.72
C VAL A 77 2.85 3.54 11.12
N THR A 78 2.81 4.46 12.08
CA THR A 78 2.88 4.16 13.50
C THR A 78 1.63 4.69 14.18
N ALA A 79 0.80 3.78 14.70
CA ALA A 79 -0.43 4.08 15.41
C ALA A 79 -0.26 3.76 16.90
N ARG A 80 -0.63 4.71 17.77
CA ARG A 80 -0.79 4.46 19.20
C ARG A 80 -2.24 4.06 19.43
N LEU A 81 -2.47 2.93 20.07
CA LEU A 81 -3.81 2.45 20.46
C LEU A 81 -3.91 2.43 21.98
N PRO A 82 -5.07 2.73 22.60
CA PRO A 82 -5.17 2.85 24.06
C PRO A 82 -4.85 1.56 24.81
N LYS A 83 -5.08 0.42 24.14
CA LYS A 83 -4.91 -0.91 24.72
C LYS A 83 -3.51 -1.48 24.52
N THR A 84 -2.62 -0.78 23.79
CA THR A 84 -1.26 -1.25 23.54
C THR A 84 -0.26 -0.39 24.30
N VAL A 85 0.66 -1.04 25.01
CA VAL A 85 1.76 -0.35 25.70
C VAL A 85 2.71 0.28 24.68
N GLU A 86 2.95 -0.42 23.58
CA GLU A 86 3.81 0.04 22.50
C GLU A 86 2.99 0.53 21.29
N PRO A 87 3.50 1.52 20.54
CA PRO A 87 2.92 1.91 19.26
C PRO A 87 2.96 0.74 18.26
N VAL A 88 1.86 0.50 17.58
CA VAL A 88 1.76 -0.48 16.50
C VAL A 88 2.32 0.15 15.23
N SER A 89 3.35 -0.46 14.64
CA SER A 89 3.93 -0.01 13.38
C SER A 89 3.64 -1.00 12.26
N PHE A 90 3.37 -0.50 11.06
CA PHE A 90 3.22 -1.32 9.86
C PHE A 90 3.67 -0.57 8.61
N TYR A 91 4.13 -1.30 7.61
CA TYR A 91 4.34 -0.78 6.27
C TYR A 91 3.06 -0.85 5.47
N MET A 92 2.82 0.14 4.63
CA MET A 92 1.61 0.22 3.83
C MET A 92 1.92 0.65 2.39
N SER A 93 1.37 -0.08 1.41
CA SER A 93 1.29 0.38 0.02
C SER A 93 -0.13 0.80 -0.32
N MET A 94 -0.29 1.83 -1.14
CA MET A 94 -1.57 2.20 -1.75
C MET A 94 -1.44 2.27 -3.27
N GLU A 95 -2.26 1.50 -3.97
CA GLU A 95 -2.23 1.31 -5.42
C GLU A 95 -3.50 1.85 -6.06
N SER A 96 -3.36 2.86 -6.92
CA SER A 96 -4.46 3.43 -7.72
C SER A 96 -4.33 3.12 -9.22
N ARG A 97 -3.31 2.35 -9.60
CA ARG A 97 -3.08 1.87 -10.98
C ARG A 97 -2.48 0.47 -10.94
N SER A 98 -2.65 -0.28 -12.03
CA SER A 98 -2.06 -1.62 -12.17
C SER A 98 -0.52 -1.55 -12.13
N LEU A 99 0.13 -2.39 -11.31
CA LEU A 99 1.57 -2.42 -11.05
C LEU A 99 2.41 -2.75 -12.30
N ASP A 100 1.90 -3.60 -13.18
CA ASP A 100 2.50 -3.98 -14.47
C ASP A 100 2.90 -2.80 -15.37
N THR A 101 2.27 -1.64 -15.21
CA THR A 101 2.57 -0.43 -15.99
C THR A 101 3.88 0.28 -15.61
N SER A 102 4.59 -0.14 -14.55
CA SER A 102 5.90 0.46 -14.20
C SER A 102 6.81 -0.48 -13.41
N ARG A 103 7.99 -0.73 -13.98
CA ARG A 103 9.12 -1.44 -13.35
C ARG A 103 9.54 -0.80 -12.03
N THR A 104 9.66 0.53 -11.98
CA THR A 104 10.10 1.25 -10.77
C THR A 104 9.15 1.01 -9.60
N ARG A 105 7.83 1.01 -9.85
CA ARG A 105 6.86 0.73 -8.78
C ARG A 105 6.96 -0.69 -8.25
N GLN A 106 7.15 -1.67 -9.14
CA GLN A 106 7.36 -3.06 -8.72
C GLN A 106 8.63 -3.19 -7.87
N ILE A 107 9.74 -2.57 -8.29
CA ILE A 107 11.01 -2.58 -7.52
C ILE A 107 10.82 -1.93 -6.14
N ASN A 108 10.22 -0.73 -6.07
CA ASN A 108 10.01 -0.03 -4.81
C ASN A 108 9.12 -0.85 -3.85
N LEU A 109 8.11 -1.54 -4.39
CA LEU A 109 7.26 -2.42 -3.62
C LEU A 109 8.00 -3.66 -3.11
N CYS A 110 8.86 -4.28 -3.93
CA CYS A 110 9.75 -5.36 -3.48
C CYS A 110 10.64 -4.91 -2.33
N GLN A 111 11.26 -3.72 -2.44
CA GLN A 111 12.13 -3.18 -1.40
C GLN A 111 11.37 -2.92 -0.09
N LEU A 112 10.11 -2.45 -0.17
CA LEU A 112 9.28 -2.30 1.02
C LEU A 112 8.93 -3.64 1.66
N LEU A 113 8.55 -4.65 0.86
CA LEU A 113 8.26 -6.01 1.33
C LEU A 113 9.48 -6.67 1.98
N GLN A 114 10.66 -6.51 1.38
CA GLN A 114 11.92 -6.98 1.95
C GLN A 114 12.19 -6.30 3.30
N ARG A 115 11.97 -4.99 3.42
CA ARG A 115 12.10 -4.27 4.70
C ARG A 115 11.11 -4.73 5.75
N ALA A 116 9.86 -5.00 5.34
CA ALA A 116 8.84 -5.55 6.24
C ALA A 116 9.31 -6.90 6.81
N HIS A 117 9.85 -7.76 5.96
CA HIS A 117 10.44 -9.04 6.35
C HIS A 117 11.64 -8.84 7.29
N GLU A 118 12.65 -8.07 6.89
CA GLU A 118 13.90 -7.85 7.67
C GLU A 118 13.62 -7.26 9.06
N ARG A 119 12.68 -6.31 9.15
CA ARG A 119 12.32 -5.64 10.41
C ARG A 119 11.23 -6.36 11.19
N LYS A 120 10.67 -7.45 10.66
CA LYS A 120 9.52 -8.17 11.22
C LYS A 120 8.30 -7.27 11.46
N ILE A 121 8.11 -6.27 10.60
CA ILE A 121 7.02 -5.30 10.68
C ILE A 121 5.88 -5.76 9.75
N PRO A 122 4.60 -5.75 10.19
CA PRO A 122 3.47 -6.09 9.34
C PRO A 122 3.39 -5.25 8.06
N PHE A 123 2.80 -5.82 7.01
CA PHE A 123 2.62 -5.14 5.73
C PHE A 123 1.15 -5.15 5.29
N ILE A 124 0.63 -3.99 4.91
CA ILE A 124 -0.74 -3.81 4.43
C ILE A 124 -0.70 -3.22 3.02
N ASN A 125 -1.25 -3.94 2.06
CA ASN A 125 -1.49 -3.42 0.72
C ASN A 125 -2.93 -2.89 0.60
N VAL A 126 -3.12 -1.72 0.03
CA VAL A 126 -4.42 -1.11 -0.23
C VAL A 126 -4.59 -0.90 -1.73
N VAL A 127 -5.53 -1.60 -2.34
CA VAL A 127 -5.87 -1.45 -3.77
C VAL A 127 -7.13 -0.59 -3.88
N LEU A 128 -6.99 0.61 -4.43
CA LEU A 128 -8.08 1.60 -4.55
C LEU A 128 -8.82 1.50 -5.89
N GLY A 129 -8.23 0.81 -6.86
CA GLY A 129 -8.86 0.48 -8.13
C GLY A 129 -7.85 0.44 -9.27
N SER A 130 -7.99 -0.57 -10.14
CA SER A 130 -7.31 -0.58 -11.44
C SER A 130 -8.35 -0.25 -12.52
N SER A 131 -8.49 1.02 -12.90
CA SER A 131 -9.34 1.36 -14.05
C SER A 131 -8.69 0.84 -15.33
N VAL A 132 -8.97 -0.40 -15.71
CA VAL A 132 -8.66 -0.93 -17.04
C VAL A 132 -9.84 -0.65 -17.95
N ILE A 133 -10.16 0.64 -18.15
CA ILE A 133 -10.96 1.08 -19.30
C ILE A 133 -9.98 1.76 -20.25
N GLY A 134 -9.11 0.95 -20.82
CA GLY A 134 -8.20 1.38 -21.87
C GLY A 134 -7.77 0.15 -22.65
N PRO A 135 -7.73 0.21 -23.99
CA PRO A 135 -7.26 -0.90 -24.80
C PRO A 135 -5.84 -1.25 -24.35
N GLN A 136 -5.68 -2.41 -23.70
CA GLN A 136 -4.38 -2.92 -23.32
C GLN A 136 -3.60 -3.20 -24.61
N ARG A 137 -2.77 -2.23 -25.00
CA ARG A 137 -1.67 -2.52 -25.93
C ARG A 137 -0.87 -3.65 -25.29
N THR A 138 -0.80 -4.78 -25.98
CA THR A 138 0.04 -5.93 -25.70
C THR A 138 1.51 -5.53 -25.73
N ARG A 139 1.95 -4.70 -24.79
CA ARG A 139 3.36 -4.50 -24.51
C ARG A 139 3.82 -5.77 -23.80
N ARG A 140 4.83 -6.43 -24.37
CA ARG A 140 5.55 -7.55 -23.77
C ARG A 140 5.76 -7.24 -22.28
N SER A 141 5.13 -8.02 -21.41
CA SER A 141 5.22 -7.85 -19.96
C SER A 141 6.69 -7.92 -19.57
N SER A 142 7.19 -6.86 -18.94
CA SER A 142 8.54 -6.83 -18.39
C SER A 142 8.63 -7.89 -17.29
N GLY A 143 9.63 -8.78 -17.36
CA GLY A 143 9.79 -9.97 -16.51
C GLY A 143 10.10 -9.71 -15.02
N ILE A 144 9.34 -8.84 -14.37
CA ILE A 144 9.54 -8.40 -12.98
C ILE A 144 8.37 -8.82 -12.08
N THR A 145 7.31 -9.38 -12.68
CA THR A 145 6.22 -10.01 -11.93
C THR A 145 6.72 -11.14 -11.01
N ALA A 146 7.65 -11.99 -11.46
CA ALA A 146 8.13 -13.11 -10.66
C ALA A 146 8.94 -12.71 -9.41
N PRO A 147 9.98 -11.85 -9.48
CA PRO A 147 10.70 -11.38 -8.29
C PRO A 147 9.79 -10.69 -7.26
N PHE A 148 8.82 -9.93 -7.74
CA PHE A 148 7.86 -9.24 -6.89
C PHE A 148 6.92 -10.17 -6.15
N LEU A 149 6.35 -11.17 -6.84
CA LEU A 149 5.50 -12.17 -6.19
C LEU A 149 6.30 -13.05 -5.21
N ALA A 150 7.56 -13.35 -5.51
CA ALA A 150 8.45 -14.04 -4.59
C ALA A 150 8.65 -13.22 -3.30
N ALA A 151 8.99 -11.93 -3.41
CA ALA A 151 9.14 -11.05 -2.25
C ALA A 151 7.85 -10.94 -1.41
N ALA A 152 6.68 -10.85 -2.07
CA ALA A 152 5.39 -10.81 -1.40
C ALA A 152 5.09 -12.11 -0.65
N THR A 153 5.34 -13.26 -1.30
CA THR A 153 5.13 -14.59 -0.74
C THR A 153 6.07 -14.85 0.44
N ASP A 154 7.33 -14.43 0.35
CA ASP A 154 8.31 -14.60 1.43
C ASP A 154 8.00 -13.69 2.62
N ALA A 155 7.64 -12.42 2.37
CA ALA A 155 7.14 -11.55 3.43
C ALA A 155 5.89 -12.16 4.10
N ALA A 156 4.97 -12.73 3.31
CA ALA A 156 3.81 -13.44 3.82
C ALA A 156 4.15 -14.75 4.57
N LYS A 157 5.35 -15.30 4.50
CA LYS A 157 5.77 -16.42 5.36
C LYS A 157 6.29 -15.94 6.71
N CYS A 158 6.82 -14.73 6.78
CA CYS A 158 7.56 -14.24 7.95
C CYS A 158 6.78 -13.23 8.80
N VAL A 159 5.94 -12.39 8.19
CA VAL A 159 5.22 -11.31 8.88
C VAL A 159 3.71 -11.35 8.58
N PRO A 160 2.88 -10.73 9.44
CA PRO A 160 1.47 -10.51 9.10
C PRO A 160 1.35 -9.64 7.84
N THR A 161 0.69 -10.16 6.81
CA THR A 161 0.42 -9.43 5.57
C THR A 161 -1.07 -9.42 5.25
N MET A 162 -1.57 -8.32 4.70
CA MET A 162 -2.97 -8.17 4.33
C MET A 162 -3.13 -7.32 3.08
N SER A 163 -4.08 -7.66 2.21
CA SER A 163 -4.59 -6.79 1.17
C SER A 163 -5.99 -6.29 1.50
N LEU A 164 -6.19 -4.99 1.37
CA LEU A 164 -7.47 -4.31 1.45
C LEU A 164 -7.85 -3.88 0.04
N ILE A 165 -8.94 -4.41 -0.51
CA ILE A 165 -9.39 -4.10 -1.87
C ILE A 165 -10.66 -3.24 -1.76
N ALA A 166 -10.61 -2.05 -2.34
CA ALA A 166 -11.71 -1.09 -2.37
C ALA A 166 -11.97 -0.62 -3.81
N GLY A 167 -13.07 0.12 -4.00
CA GLY A 167 -13.41 0.74 -5.29
C GLY A 167 -13.71 -0.28 -6.39
N THR A 168 -13.07 -0.14 -7.55
CA THR A 168 -13.32 -0.98 -8.74
C THR A 168 -12.71 -2.39 -8.65
N GLY A 169 -11.87 -2.61 -7.63
CA GLY A 169 -11.24 -3.89 -7.34
C GLY A 169 -9.81 -4.04 -7.86
N ALA A 170 -9.28 -5.27 -7.76
CA ALA A 170 -7.92 -5.62 -8.13
C ALA A 170 -7.91 -6.50 -9.38
N ARG A 171 -7.15 -6.08 -10.40
CA ARG A 171 -6.96 -6.86 -11.64
C ARG A 171 -5.49 -7.14 -11.95
N GLY A 172 -5.22 -8.19 -12.73
CA GLY A 172 -3.90 -8.51 -13.25
C GLY A 172 -2.84 -8.61 -12.15
N SER A 173 -1.75 -7.84 -12.26
CA SER A 173 -0.65 -7.86 -11.29
C SER A 173 -1.07 -7.48 -9.86
N ASN A 174 -2.09 -6.62 -9.69
CA ASN A 174 -2.56 -6.23 -8.36
C ASN A 174 -3.35 -7.37 -7.72
N ALA A 175 -4.14 -8.11 -8.52
CA ALA A 175 -4.82 -9.31 -8.05
C ALA A 175 -3.80 -10.38 -7.63
N LEU A 176 -2.75 -10.59 -8.43
CA LEU A 176 -1.65 -11.51 -8.10
C LEU A 176 -0.95 -11.13 -6.79
N LEU A 177 -0.63 -9.85 -6.57
CA LEU A 177 -0.10 -9.37 -5.29
C LEU A 177 -1.04 -9.73 -4.15
N CYS A 178 -2.32 -9.40 -4.30
CA CYS A 178 -3.29 -9.67 -3.26
C CYS A 178 -3.35 -11.16 -2.89
N GLY A 179 -3.31 -12.04 -3.89
CA GLY A 179 -3.28 -13.49 -3.70
C GLY A 179 -1.98 -14.01 -3.06
N ALA A 180 -0.86 -13.29 -3.21
CA ALA A 180 0.41 -13.65 -2.59
C ALA A 180 0.51 -13.26 -1.10
N LEU A 181 -0.38 -12.40 -0.59
CA LEU A 181 -0.41 -12.02 0.83
C LEU A 181 -1.32 -12.95 1.65
N ARG A 182 -1.09 -13.02 2.97
CA ARG A 182 -1.79 -13.97 3.86
C ARG A 182 -3.29 -13.79 3.94
N ARG A 183 -3.77 -12.54 3.83
CA ARG A 183 -5.18 -12.20 3.98
C ARG A 183 -5.61 -11.23 2.90
N VAL A 184 -6.80 -11.43 2.36
CA VAL A 184 -7.45 -10.51 1.43
C VAL A 184 -8.79 -10.11 2.04
N VAL A 185 -9.03 -8.81 2.13
CA VAL A 185 -10.26 -8.22 2.65
C VAL A 185 -10.86 -7.35 1.55
N LEU A 186 -12.11 -7.62 1.20
CA LEU A 186 -12.89 -6.79 0.29
C LEU A 186 -13.66 -5.76 1.14
N LEU A 187 -13.44 -4.48 0.89
CA LEU A 187 -14.09 -3.38 1.61
C LEU A 187 -15.25 -2.83 0.78
N ASP A 188 -16.46 -2.99 1.31
CA ASP A 188 -17.73 -2.35 0.87
C ASP A 188 -17.80 -2.00 -0.61
N ALA A 189 -17.91 -3.02 -1.46
CA ALA A 189 -17.85 -2.80 -2.91
C ALA A 189 -18.80 -3.72 -3.68
N PRO A 190 -20.11 -3.37 -3.74
CA PRO A 190 -20.99 -3.89 -4.79
C PRO A 190 -20.43 -3.44 -6.15
N GLY A 191 -19.68 -4.32 -6.82
CA GLY A 191 -18.99 -4.04 -8.08
C GLY A 191 -17.46 -4.11 -8.03
N CYS A 192 -16.85 -4.40 -6.87
CA CYS A 192 -15.42 -4.73 -6.82
C CYS A 192 -15.17 -6.02 -7.60
N THR A 193 -14.26 -5.93 -8.55
CA THR A 193 -13.82 -7.09 -9.33
C THR A 193 -12.46 -7.55 -8.85
N TYR A 194 -12.37 -8.81 -8.44
CA TYR A 194 -11.09 -9.49 -8.26
C TYR A 194 -10.90 -10.41 -9.46
N SER A 195 -9.98 -10.05 -10.35
CA SER A 195 -9.73 -10.83 -11.56
C SER A 195 -8.25 -10.97 -11.84
N VAL A 196 -7.78 -12.22 -11.89
CA VAL A 196 -6.43 -12.55 -12.34
C VAL A 196 -6.37 -12.63 -13.87
N GLU A 197 -7.50 -12.43 -14.58
CA GLU A 197 -7.59 -12.59 -16.05
C GLU A 197 -6.43 -11.86 -16.74
N SER A 198 -5.49 -12.68 -17.19
CA SER A 198 -4.36 -12.24 -17.96
C SER A 198 -4.76 -12.35 -19.42
N SER A 199 -5.03 -11.21 -20.05
CA SER A 199 -4.89 -11.09 -21.50
C SER A 199 -3.45 -11.35 -21.96
N SER A 200 -2.50 -11.45 -21.02
CA SER A 200 -1.10 -11.83 -21.22
C SER A 200 -0.88 -13.31 -20.87
N ARG A 201 -0.04 -14.01 -21.63
CA ARG A 201 0.39 -15.40 -21.36
C ARG A 201 1.31 -15.49 -20.12
N ILE A 202 0.83 -15.07 -18.95
CA ILE A 202 1.58 -15.12 -17.69
C ILE A 202 1.49 -16.50 -17.02
N ALA A 203 0.56 -17.36 -17.47
CA ALA A 203 0.28 -18.68 -16.89
C ALA A 203 0.95 -19.87 -17.63
N GLU A 204 2.07 -19.65 -18.32
CA GLU A 204 2.94 -20.73 -18.78
C GLU A 204 4.34 -20.52 -18.19
N GLY A 205 4.60 -21.20 -17.08
CA GLY A 205 5.87 -21.16 -16.35
C GLY A 205 5.84 -22.11 -15.17
#